data_AF-A0AB74TUS6-F1
#
_entry.id   AF-A0AB74TUS6-F1
#
_cell.length_a   1.000
_cell.length_b   1.000
_cell.length_c   1.000
_cell.angle_alpha   90.00
_cell.angle_beta   90.00
_cell.angle_gamma   90.00
#
_symmetry.space_group_name_H-M   'P 1'
#
loop_
_entity.id
_entity.type
_entity.pdbx_description
1 polymer ?
#
loop_
_entity_poly.entity_id
_entity_poly.type
_entity_poly.pdbx_seq_one_letter_code
_entity_poly.pdbx_strand_id
1 'polypeptide(L)'
;MITIKDIVRGAGASIATVSRALNGKEGVSEETKNHVLEIVDNLEYRSNALARGLKLNRTNTIGVLFPEMSSQILKFYYQCLYL
;
A
#
# COMPACT_ATOMS: atom_id res chain seq x y z
N MET A 1 5.59 -15.69 -3.48
CA MET A 1 5.15 -14.31 -3.18
C MET A 1 6.36 -13.40 -3.29
N ILE A 2 6.31 -12.39 -4.14
CA ILE A 2 7.43 -11.47 -4.34
C ILE A 2 7.47 -10.47 -3.19
N THR A 3 8.66 -10.21 -2.66
CA THR A 3 8.87 -9.34 -1.50
C THR A 3 9.67 -8.11 -1.89
N ILE A 4 9.69 -7.10 -1.02
CA ILE A 4 10.54 -5.91 -1.23
C ILE A 4 12.03 -6.27 -1.36
N LYS A 5 12.46 -7.41 -0.81
CA LYS A 5 13.85 -7.88 -0.94
C LYS A 5 14.18 -8.29 -2.38
N ASP A 6 13.21 -8.82 -3.12
CA ASP A 6 13.38 -9.20 -4.52
C ASP A 6 13.55 -7.96 -5.39
N ILE A 7 12.79 -6.91 -5.11
CA ILE A 7 12.89 -5.61 -5.78
C ILE A 7 14.25 -4.96 -5.50
N VAL A 8 14.72 -4.98 -4.25
CA VAL A 8 16.05 -4.46 -3.87
C VAL A 8 17.15 -5.15 -4.65
N ARG A 9 17.04 -6.47 -4.82
CA ARG A 9 18.02 -7.29 -5.52
C ARG A 9 18.03 -7.02 -7.03
N GLY A 10 16.87 -6.77 -7.63
CA GLY A 10 16.74 -6.37 -9.04
C GLY A 10 17.18 -4.93 -9.31
N ALA A 11 16.89 -4.00 -8.39
CA ALA A 11 17.16 -2.58 -8.57
C ALA A 11 18.58 -2.14 -8.17
N GLY A 12 19.36 -3.03 -7.53
CA GLY A 12 20.70 -2.71 -7.04
C GLY A 12 20.74 -1.62 -5.96
N ALA A 13 19.62 -1.37 -5.28
CA ALA A 13 19.44 -0.24 -4.36
C ALA A 13 19.07 -0.69 -2.95
N SER A 14 19.32 0.17 -1.95
CA SER A 14 18.98 -0.15 -0.56
C SER A 14 17.46 -0.25 -0.34
N ILE A 15 17.04 -0.99 0.71
CA ILE A 15 15.62 -1.04 1.14
C ILE A 15 15.05 0.37 1.37
N ALA A 16 15.87 1.28 1.92
CA ALA A 16 15.45 2.66 2.15
C ALA A 16 15.21 3.42 0.84
N THR A 17 16.08 3.22 -0.16
CA THR A 17 15.95 3.82 -1.49
C THR A 17 14.71 3.31 -2.22
N VAL A 18 14.51 1.98 -2.25
CA VAL A 18 13.33 1.36 -2.86
C VAL A 18 12.05 1.83 -2.15
N SER A 19 12.07 1.88 -0.81
CA SER A 19 10.94 2.41 -0.02
C SER A 19 10.65 3.88 -0.36
N ARG A 20 11.67 4.73 -0.50
CA ARG A 20 11.48 6.13 -0.88
C ARG A 20 10.90 6.26 -2.29
N ALA A 21 11.43 5.52 -3.26
CA ALA A 21 10.93 5.49 -4.64
C ALA A 21 9.45 5.06 -4.69
N LEU A 22 9.10 3.96 -4.01
CA LEU A 22 7.73 3.45 -3.94
C LEU A 22 6.74 4.40 -3.24
N ASN A 23 7.20 5.17 -2.26
CA ASN A 23 6.38 6.11 -1.50
C ASN A 23 6.46 7.55 -2.04
N GLY A 24 7.13 7.79 -3.17
CA GLY A 24 7.27 9.12 -3.77
C GLY A 24 7.99 10.14 -2.88
N LYS A 25 8.91 9.70 -2.01
CA LYS A 25 9.66 10.60 -1.11
C LYS A 25 10.91 11.16 -1.79
N GLU A 26 11.28 12.39 -1.41
CA GLU A 26 12.52 13.04 -1.86
C GLU A 26 13.79 12.26 -1.48
N GLY A 27 14.89 12.55 -2.19
CA GLY A 27 16.19 11.93 -1.96
C GLY A 27 16.45 10.64 -2.75
N VAL A 28 15.74 10.45 -3.87
CA VAL A 28 16.01 9.43 -4.90
C VAL A 28 16.03 10.14 -6.26
N SER A 29 17.02 9.85 -7.11
CA SER A 29 17.03 10.41 -8.47
C SER A 29 15.86 9.86 -9.29
N GLU A 30 15.36 10.65 -10.23
CA GLU A 30 14.25 10.19 -11.10
C GLU A 30 14.65 8.95 -11.91
N GLU A 31 15.92 8.81 -12.29
CA GLU A 31 16.44 7.62 -12.96
C GLU A 31 16.27 6.36 -12.09
N THR A 32 16.73 6.40 -10.83
CA THR A 32 16.59 5.26 -9.90
C THR A 32 15.12 4.97 -9.59
N LYS A 33 14.30 6.01 -9.48
CA LYS A 33 12.87 5.87 -9.21
C LYS A 33 12.15 5.17 -10.37
N ASN A 34 12.43 5.58 -11.61
CA ASN A 34 11.85 4.96 -12.81
C ASN A 34 12.29 3.48 -12.93
N HIS A 35 13.57 3.20 -12.70
CA HIS A 35 14.08 1.83 -12.72
C HIS A 35 13.42 0.93 -11.67
N VAL A 36 13.23 1.44 -10.44
CA VAL A 36 12.52 0.71 -9.39
C VAL A 36 11.06 0.44 -9.78
N LEU A 37 10.37 1.42 -10.36
CA LEU A 37 8.97 1.26 -10.80
C LEU A 37 8.83 0.23 -11.93
N GLU A 38 9.75 0.22 -12.88
CA GLU A 38 9.79 -0.78 -13.96
C GLU A 38 9.96 -2.20 -13.42
N ILE A 39 10.86 -2.39 -12.44
CA ILE A 39 11.06 -3.68 -11.78
C ILE A 39 9.81 -4.11 -10.99
N VAL A 40 9.17 -3.16 -10.31
CA VAL A 40 7.93 -3.42 -9.54
C VAL A 40 6.82 -3.92 -10.46
N ASP A 41 6.69 -3.32 -11.64
CA ASP A 41 5.68 -3.70 -12.64
C ASP A 41 5.98 -5.08 -13.25
N ASN A 42 7.24 -5.30 -13.66
CA ASN A 42 7.70 -6.60 -14.19
C ASN A 42 7.56 -7.75 -13.19
N LEU A 43 7.69 -7.47 -11.90
CA LEU A 43 7.57 -8.45 -10.82
C LEU A 43 6.15 -8.57 -10.26
N GLU A 44 5.17 -7.88 -10.85
CA GLU A 44 3.79 -7.78 -10.36
C GLU A 44 3.71 -7.54 -8.84
N TYR A 45 4.66 -6.77 -8.30
CA TYR A 45 4.78 -6.59 -6.86
C TYR A 45 3.65 -5.70 -6.36
N ARG A 46 2.79 -6.26 -5.49
CA ARG A 46 1.78 -5.50 -4.76
C ARG A 46 2.18 -5.36 -3.30
N SER A 47 2.21 -4.13 -2.80
CA SER A 47 2.45 -3.88 -1.38
C SER A 47 1.37 -4.56 -0.52
N ASN A 48 1.77 -5.42 0.41
CA ASN A 48 0.84 -6.05 1.33
C ASN A 48 0.43 -5.06 2.43
N ALA A 49 -0.82 -4.61 2.41
CA ALA A 49 -1.37 -3.67 3.39
C ALA A 49 -1.34 -4.22 4.83
N LEU A 50 -1.54 -5.53 5.03
CA LEU A 50 -1.46 -6.17 6.35
C LEU A 50 -0.04 -6.15 6.90
N ALA A 51 0.95 -6.50 6.08
CA ALA A 51 2.37 -6.44 6.47
C ALA A 51 2.81 -4.99 6.77
N ARG A 52 2.31 -4.02 5.98
CA ARG A 52 2.54 -2.59 6.23
C ARG A 52 1.92 -2.16 7.55
N GLY A 53 0.69 -2.59 7.82
CA GLY A 53 -0.03 -2.26 9.04
C GLY A 53 0.58 -2.86 10.30
N LEU A 54 1.11 -4.09 10.19
CA LEU A 54 1.87 -4.74 11.27
C LEU A 54 3.14 -3.98 11.60
N LYS A 55 3.92 -3.56 10.58
CA LYS A 55 5.16 -2.78 10.79
C LYS A 55 4.88 -1.38 11.34
N LEU A 56 3.81 -0.73 10.89
CA LEU A 56 3.41 0.61 11.36
C LEU A 56 2.61 0.59 12.65
N ASN A 57 2.27 -0.61 13.16
CA ASN A 57 1.35 -0.82 14.28
C ASN A 57 0.03 -0.04 14.12
N ARG A 58 -0.42 0.13 12.86
CA ARG A 58 -1.61 0.88 12.45
C ARG A 58 -2.13 0.34 11.12
N THR A 59 -3.40 -0.04 11.05
CA THR A 59 -4.00 -0.67 9.87
C THR A 59 -4.80 0.30 8.98
N ASN A 60 -4.91 1.58 9.35
CA ASN A 60 -5.77 2.59 8.69
C ASN A 60 -7.17 2.05 8.35
N THR A 61 -7.71 1.19 9.21
CA THR A 61 -9.01 0.54 9.02
C THR A 61 -10.05 1.26 9.86
N ILE A 62 -11.17 1.65 9.24
CA ILE A 62 -12.35 2.16 9.96
C ILE A 62 -13.26 0.97 10.24
N GLY A 63 -13.38 0.61 11.52
CA GLY A 63 -14.33 -0.42 11.97
C GLY A 63 -15.67 0.24 12.29
N VAL A 64 -16.75 -0.36 11.80
CA VAL A 64 -18.11 0.18 11.97
C VAL A 64 -18.99 -0.89 12.62
N LEU A 65 -19.60 -0.57 13.76
CA LEU A 65 -20.45 -1.49 14.55
C LEU A 65 -21.85 -0.89 14.71
N PHE A 66 -22.89 -1.66 14.38
CA PHE A 66 -24.28 -1.25 14.57
C PHE A 66 -25.12 -2.34 15.25
N PRO A 67 -26.12 -1.95 16.07
CA PRO A 67 -27.14 -2.88 16.53
C PRO A 67 -28.00 -3.34 15.35
N GLU A 68 -28.71 -4.46 15.54
CA GLU A 68 -29.42 -5.23 14.50
C GLU A 68 -30.05 -4.37 13.39
N MET A 69 -29.71 -4.73 12.14
CA MET A 69 -29.95 -3.94 10.93
C MET A 69 -31.45 -3.82 10.62
N SER A 70 -32.08 -2.72 11.01
CA SER A 70 -33.33 -2.31 10.36
C SER A 70 -33.01 -1.82 8.94
N SER A 71 -33.82 -2.23 7.95
CA SER A 71 -33.50 -2.03 6.52
C SER A 71 -33.31 -0.55 6.11
N GLN A 72 -33.83 0.38 6.92
CA GLN A 72 -33.71 1.83 6.71
C GLN A 72 -32.31 2.36 7.07
N ILE A 73 -31.69 1.83 8.13
CA ILE A 73 -30.34 2.26 8.57
C ILE A 73 -29.30 1.82 7.53
N LEU A 74 -29.45 0.62 6.97
CA LEU A 74 -28.56 0.08 5.94
C LEU A 74 -28.47 1.01 4.71
N LYS A 75 -29.61 1.52 4.23
CA LYS A 75 -29.67 2.42 3.05
C LYS A 75 -28.92 3.73 3.27
N PHE A 76 -29.02 4.32 4.46
CA PHE A 76 -28.34 5.58 4.78
C PHE A 76 -26.81 5.40 4.79
N TYR A 77 -26.30 4.32 5.38
CA TYR A 77 -24.85 4.07 5.44
C TYR A 77 -24.23 3.79 4.07
N TYR A 78 -24.90 3.00 3.21
CA TYR A 78 -24.40 2.78 1.85
C TYR A 78 -24.29 4.09 1.07
N GLN A 79 -25.21 5.03 1.27
CA GLN A 79 -25.19 6.31 0.56
C GLN A 79 -24.02 7.21 0.98
N CYS A 80 -23.58 7.16 2.24
CA CYS A 80 -22.41 7.92 2.70
C CYS A 80 -21.08 7.28 2.34
N LEU A 81 -21.02 5.96 2.09
CA LEU A 81 -19.78 5.27 1.74
C LEU A 81 -19.41 5.37 0.25
N TYR A 82 -20.38 5.73 -0.60
CA TYR A 82 -20.24 5.85 -2.06
C TYR A 82 -20.19 7.32 -2.54
N LEU A 83 -20.07 8.29 -1.62
CA LEU A 83 -19.71 9.69 -1.90
C LEU A 83 -18.22 9.91 -1.59
#